data_AF-A0A0F5LPE4-F1
#
_entry.id   AF-A0A0F5LPE4-F1
#
_cell.length_a   1.000
_cell.length_b   1.000
_cell.length_c   1.000
_cell.angle_alpha   90.00
_cell.angle_beta   90.00
_cell.angle_gamma   90.00
#
_symmetry.space_group_name_H-M   'P 1'
#
loop_
_entity.id
_entity.type
_entity.pdbx_description
1 polymer ?
#
loop_
_entity_poly.entity_id
_entity_poly.type
_entity_poly.pdbx_seq_one_letter_code
_entity_poly.pdbx_strand_id
1 'polypeptide(L)'
;MADESVAQDQLRAFIERIERMEEEKAAIAADIKEIYAEAKGNGFDTKVIREIVRIRKQDASERQEHEAILELYMSALGMVAGPANDD
;
A
#
# COMPACT_ATOMS: atom_id res chain seq x y z
N MET A 1 -17.37 13.99 -41.52
CA MET A 1 -18.51 13.89 -40.58
C MET A 1 -18.64 12.50 -39.97
N ALA A 2 -18.47 11.40 -40.72
CA ALA A 2 -18.50 10.04 -40.17
C ALA A 2 -17.31 9.71 -39.23
N ASP A 3 -16.09 10.21 -39.51
CA ASP A 3 -14.93 9.97 -38.63
C ASP A 3 -15.03 10.70 -37.28
N GLU A 4 -15.63 11.89 -37.27
CA GLU A 4 -15.86 12.68 -36.05
C GLU A 4 -16.81 11.96 -35.09
N SER A 5 -17.89 11.35 -35.61
CA SER A 5 -18.82 10.57 -34.78
C SER A 5 -18.17 9.31 -34.20
N VAL A 6 -17.33 8.61 -34.97
CA VAL A 6 -16.62 7.43 -34.48
C VAL A 6 -15.63 7.79 -33.37
N ALA A 7 -14.92 8.91 -33.50
CA ALA A 7 -14.01 9.41 -32.47
C ALA A 7 -14.75 9.81 -31.18
N GLN A 8 -15.92 10.45 -31.31
CA GLN A 8 -16.77 10.81 -30.16
C GLN A 8 -17.31 9.57 -29.43
N ASP A 9 -17.74 8.54 -30.16
CA ASP A 9 -18.25 7.30 -29.57
C ASP A 9 -17.15 6.52 -28.83
N GLN A 10 -15.93 6.48 -29.38
CA GLN A 10 -14.77 5.87 -28.72
C GLN A 10 -14.40 6.60 -27.43
N LEU A 11 -14.36 7.94 -27.46
CA LEU A 11 -14.08 8.75 -26.28
C LEU A 11 -15.14 8.51 -25.18
N ARG A 12 -16.43 8.49 -25.55
CA ARG A 12 -17.51 8.18 -24.62
C ARG A 12 -17.33 6.79 -23.99
N ALA A 13 -17.01 5.78 -24.79
CA ALA A 13 -16.78 4.42 -24.28
C ALA A 13 -15.60 4.34 -23.31
N PHE A 14 -14.52 5.10 -23.52
CA PHE A 14 -13.42 5.18 -22.55
C PHE A 14 -13.85 5.85 -21.24
N ILE A 15 -14.58 6.96 -21.32
CA ILE A 15 -15.06 7.70 -20.14
C ILE A 15 -15.98 6.81 -19.29
N GLU A 16 -16.99 6.19 -19.90
CA GLU A 16 -17.94 5.32 -19.19
C GLU A 16 -17.25 4.11 -18.51
N ARG A 17 -16.18 3.59 -19.13
CA ARG A 17 -15.37 2.53 -18.53
C ARG A 17 -14.57 3.05 -17.34
N ILE A 18 -13.96 4.23 -17.45
CA ILE A 18 -13.18 4.83 -16.36
C ILE A 18 -14.08 5.17 -15.17
N GLU A 19 -15.25 5.77 -15.41
CA GLU A 19 -16.21 6.12 -14.36
C GLU A 19 -16.63 4.89 -13.55
N ARG A 20 -16.94 3.78 -14.23
CA ARG A 20 -17.23 2.50 -13.57
C ARG A 20 -16.06 2.00 -12.73
N MET A 21 -14.83 2.09 -13.24
CA MET A 21 -13.64 1.68 -12.48
C MET A 21 -13.40 2.58 -11.26
N GLU A 22 -13.70 3.88 -11.35
CA GLU A 22 -13.61 4.80 -10.20
C GLU A 22 -14.70 4.50 -9.16
N GLU A 23 -15.91 4.15 -9.58
CA GLU A 23 -16.97 3.67 -8.67
C GLU A 23 -16.55 2.38 -7.94
N GLU A 24 -16.05 1.38 -8.67
CA GLU A 24 -15.55 0.13 -8.08
C GLU A 24 -14.39 0.38 -7.11
N LYS A 25 -13.45 1.25 -7.48
CA LYS A 25 -12.33 1.67 -6.63
C LYS A 25 -12.82 2.38 -5.36
N ALA A 26 -13.85 3.22 -5.46
CA ALA A 26 -14.44 3.89 -4.31
C ALA A 26 -15.12 2.90 -3.35
N ALA A 27 -15.85 1.91 -3.88
CA ALA A 27 -16.45 0.84 -3.09
C ALA A 27 -15.38 0.02 -2.36
N ILE A 28 -14.33 -0.43 -3.06
CA ILE A 28 -13.20 -1.17 -2.46
C ILE A 28 -12.50 -0.33 -1.39
N ALA A 29 -12.31 0.97 -1.62
CA ALA A 29 -11.71 1.85 -0.64
C ALA A 29 -12.57 2.00 0.63
N ALA A 30 -13.90 2.01 0.48
CA ALA A 30 -14.83 2.01 1.61
C ALA A 30 -14.71 0.71 2.42
N ASP A 31 -14.73 -0.45 1.75
CA ASP A 31 -14.58 -1.76 2.40
C ASP A 31 -13.26 -1.87 3.19
N ILE A 32 -12.15 -1.41 2.59
CA ILE A 32 -10.83 -1.38 3.27
C ILE A 32 -10.89 -0.48 4.51
N LYS A 33 -11.60 0.65 4.44
CA LYS A 33 -11.75 1.57 5.58
C LYS A 33 -12.54 0.92 6.71
N GLU A 34 -13.59 0.16 6.40
CA GLU A 34 -14.37 -0.59 7.38
C GLU A 34 -13.52 -1.66 8.07
N ILE A 35 -12.71 -2.41 7.34
CA ILE A 35 -11.77 -3.40 7.92
C ILE A 35 -10.79 -2.71 8.90
N TYR A 36 -10.23 -1.55 8.54
CA TYR A 36 -9.38 -0.80 9.46
C TYR A 36 -10.14 -0.28 10.68
N ALA A 37 -11.41 0.10 10.52
CA ALA A 37 -12.25 0.53 11.63
C ALA A 37 -12.57 -0.63 12.59
N GLU A 38 -12.87 -1.80 12.05
CA GLU A 38 -13.07 -3.04 12.82
C GLU A 38 -11.81 -3.41 13.59
N ALA A 39 -10.64 -3.41 12.93
CA ALA A 39 -9.36 -3.66 13.60
C ALA A 39 -9.12 -2.69 14.76
N LYS A 40 -9.44 -1.40 14.58
CA LYS A 40 -9.37 -0.40 15.66
C LYS A 40 -10.34 -0.72 16.80
N GLY A 41 -11.57 -1.12 16.49
CA GLY A 41 -12.57 -1.52 17.49
C GLY A 41 -12.15 -2.74 18.31
N ASN A 42 -11.42 -3.65 17.67
CA ASN A 42 -10.82 -4.83 18.31
C ASN A 42 -9.49 -4.54 19.05
N GLY A 43 -9.06 -3.27 19.14
CA GLY A 43 -7.89 -2.85 19.91
C GLY A 43 -6.56 -2.90 19.16
N PHE A 44 -6.55 -3.13 17.84
CA PHE A 44 -5.31 -3.12 17.07
C PHE A 44 -4.86 -1.69 16.68
N ASP A 45 -3.55 -1.47 16.61
CA ASP A 45 -2.99 -0.25 16.05
C ASP A 45 -3.05 -0.26 14.51
N THR A 46 -4.02 0.47 13.97
CA THR A 46 -4.19 0.59 12.51
C THR A 46 -3.03 1.26 11.77
N LYS A 47 -2.16 2.02 12.44
CA LYS A 47 -0.94 2.57 11.80
C LYS A 47 0.05 1.45 11.53
N VAL A 48 0.28 0.60 12.53
CA VAL A 48 1.16 -0.58 12.40
C VAL A 48 0.62 -1.55 11.35
N ILE A 49 -0.70 -1.81 11.32
CA ILE A 49 -1.28 -2.67 10.28
C ILE A 49 -1.06 -2.09 8.88
N ARG A 50 -1.23 -0.77 8.67
CA ARG A 50 -0.96 -0.13 7.37
C ARG A 50 0.50 -0.29 6.96
N GLU A 51 1.42 -0.14 7.90
CA GLU A 51 2.84 -0.36 7.66
C GLU A 51 3.13 -1.80 7.25
N ILE A 52 2.57 -2.79 7.96
CA ILE A 52 2.70 -4.21 7.60
C ILE A 52 2.15 -4.47 6.19
N VAL A 53 0.98 -3.93 5.85
CA VAL A 53 0.41 -4.08 4.50
C VAL A 53 1.33 -3.46 3.44
N ARG A 54 1.94 -2.30 3.71
CA ARG A 54 2.92 -1.67 2.81
C ARG A 54 4.15 -2.55 2.63
N ILE A 55 4.72 -3.05 3.73
CA ILE A 55 5.87 -3.98 3.72
C ILE A 55 5.52 -5.23 2.90
N ARG A 56 4.32 -5.80 3.08
CA ARG A 56 3.90 -7.00 2.36
C ARG A 56 3.65 -6.80 0.87
N LYS A 57 3.49 -5.55 0.41
CA LYS A 57 3.34 -5.20 -1.01
C LYS A 57 4.69 -5.04 -1.73
N GLN A 58 5.78 -4.83 -1.00
CA GLN A 58 7.11 -4.71 -1.58
C GLN A 58 7.64 -6.08 -2.00
N ASP A 59 8.50 -6.10 -3.01
CA ASP A 59 9.16 -7.33 -3.45
C ASP A 59 10.01 -7.91 -2.30
N ALA A 60 10.07 -9.25 -2.23
CA ALA A 60 10.79 -9.91 -1.14
C ALA A 60 12.30 -9.69 -1.22
N SER A 61 12.88 -9.62 -2.43
CA SER A 61 14.30 -9.38 -2.63
C SER A 61 14.67 -7.95 -2.29
N GLU A 62 13.92 -6.97 -2.78
CA GLU A 62 14.12 -5.54 -2.45
C GLU A 62 14.05 -5.29 -0.93
N ARG A 63 13.14 -5.99 -0.23
CA ARG A 63 13.05 -5.91 1.23
C ARG A 63 14.27 -6.46 1.93
N GLN A 64 14.75 -7.63 1.51
CA GLN A 64 15.94 -8.26 2.11
C GLN A 64 17.19 -7.40 1.89
N GLU A 65 17.35 -6.83 0.70
CA GLU A 65 18.46 -5.90 0.40
C GLU A 65 18.39 -4.65 1.28
N HIS A 66 17.20 -4.05 1.39
CA HIS A 66 17.01 -2.87 2.25
C HIS A 66 17.24 -3.19 3.73
N GLU A 67 16.75 -4.33 4.23
CA GLU A 67 16.97 -4.78 5.61
C GLU A 67 18.45 -5.00 5.91
N ALA A 68 19.20 -5.64 5.00
CA ALA A 68 20.64 -5.84 5.16
C ALA A 68 21.43 -4.51 5.23
N ILE A 69 21.06 -3.54 4.40
CA ILE A 69 21.68 -2.19 4.42
C ILE A 69 21.30 -1.46 5.71
N LEU A 70 20.04 -1.53 6.13
CA LEU A 70 19.56 -0.91 7.36
C LEU A 70 20.29 -1.49 8.58
N GLU A 71 20.43 -2.81 8.65
CA GLU A 71 21.16 -3.49 9.73
C GLU A 71 22.63 -3.05 9.77
N LEU A 72 23.29 -2.95 8.61
CA LEU A 72 24.67 -2.44 8.52
C LEU A 72 24.79 -1.03 9.10
N TYR A 73 23.87 -0.12 8.74
CA TYR A 73 23.87 1.25 9.26
C TYR A 73 23.53 1.33 10.73
N MET A 74 22.53 0.57 11.20
CA MET A 74 22.20 0.49 12.61
C MET A 74 23.37 -0.06 13.43
N SER A 75 24.08 -1.05 12.90
CA SER A 75 25.28 -1.63 13.54
C SER A 75 26.38 -0.58 13.66
N ALA A 76 26.67 0.15 12.56
CA ALA A 76 27.66 1.23 12.56
C ALA A 76 27.30 2.37 13.54
N LEU A 77 26.01 2.59 13.79
CA LEU A 77 25.51 3.59 14.75
C LEU A 77 25.36 3.04 16.18
N GLY A 78 25.69 1.78 16.44
CA GLY A 78 25.54 1.15 17.77
C GLY A 78 24.08 0.96 18.20
N MET A 79 23.15 0.94 17.24
CA MET A 79 21.70 0.80 17.47
C MET A 79 21.20 -0.64 17.41
N VAL A 80 22.08 -1.60 17.10
CA VAL A 80 21.76 -3.03 17.19
C VAL A 80 21.93 -3.45 18.65
N ALA A 81 20.87 -3.95 19.27
CA ALA A 81 20.94 -4.50 20.61
C ALA A 81 21.85 -5.74 20.59
N GLY A 82 23.12 -5.55 20.91
CA GLY A 82 23.93 -6.63 21.48
C GLY A 82 23.23 -7.15 22.75
N PRO A 83 23.46 -8.40 23.16
CA PRO A 83 22.90 -8.90 24.41
C PRO A 83 23.23 -7.88 25.49
N ALA A 84 22.22 -7.50 26.30
CA ALA A 84 22.41 -6.57 27.40
C ALA A 84 23.72 -6.91 28.11
N ASN A 85 24.69 -6.01 28.05
CA ASN A 85 25.88 -6.16 28.89
C ASN A 85 25.36 -6.03 30.32
N ASP A 86 25.22 -7.17 30.98
CA ASP A 86 25.15 -7.29 32.43
C ASP A 86 26.52 -6.84 32.96
N ASP A 87 26.70 -5.53 33.16
CA ASP A 87 27.77 -4.94 33.99
C ASP A 87 27.14 -4.05 35.07
#